data_AF-A0A2E6H8B7-F1
#
_entry.id   AF-A0A2E6H8B7-F1
#
_cell.length_a   1.000
_cell.length_b   1.000
_cell.length_c   1.000
_cell.angle_alpha   90.00
_cell.angle_beta   90.00
_cell.angle_gamma   90.00
#
_symmetry.space_group_name_H-M   'P 1'
#
loop_
_entity.id
_entity.type
_entity.pdbx_description
1 polymer ?
#
loop_
_entity_poly.entity_id
_entity_poly.type
_entity_poly.pdbx_seq_one_letter_code
_entity_poly.pdbx_strand_id
1 'polypeptide(L)'
;MPWILPIIHPASIVRGRWHEDSAQIVYLKQIKKILNNPTNPSNYPTDPNNLPENTKLWPTLNDLEKFTNQLENFDLLSIDIENAGPYLTLIGITALSAERNELGPTLSLPYRMRYGHNYWADWESHLKATEYLYRWLINPKLGKIFHNGVTHDVPILEEHGFIVGGEIWDTMVMQHYMYPEMRKGLQYCATLYTGAAHWKDLLDDKDETEGKG
;
A
#
# COMPACT_ATOMS: atom_id res chain seq x y z
N MET A 1 -12.05 -2.35 -23.81
CA MET A 1 -13.16 -2.16 -22.83
C MET A 1 -13.41 -0.67 -22.67
N PRO A 2 -14.67 -0.19 -22.64
CA PRO A 2 -14.96 1.17 -22.19
C PRO A 2 -14.69 1.28 -20.69
N TRP A 3 -14.07 2.37 -20.25
CA TRP A 3 -13.78 2.62 -18.84
C TRP A 3 -14.88 3.46 -18.22
N ILE A 4 -15.37 3.05 -17.05
CA ILE A 4 -16.39 3.77 -16.29
C ILE A 4 -15.66 4.54 -15.19
N LEU A 5 -15.77 5.87 -15.21
CA LEU A 5 -15.19 6.74 -14.19
C LEU A 5 -16.31 7.34 -13.35
N PRO A 6 -16.23 7.26 -12.02
CA PRO A 6 -17.23 7.87 -11.15
C PRO A 6 -17.13 9.40 -11.23
N ILE A 7 -18.30 10.06 -11.24
CA ILE A 7 -18.44 11.49 -10.98
C ILE A 7 -19.54 11.69 -9.95
N ILE A 8 -19.44 12.75 -9.17
CA ILE A 8 -20.50 13.22 -8.29
C ILE A 8 -21.39 14.16 -9.11
N HIS A 9 -22.69 13.90 -9.08
CA HIS A 9 -23.64 14.73 -9.80
C HIS A 9 -23.63 16.16 -9.23
N PRO A 10 -23.43 17.24 -10.01
CA PRO A 10 -23.27 18.61 -9.47
C PRO A 10 -24.41 19.06 -8.56
N ALA A 11 -25.65 18.65 -8.86
CA ALA A 11 -26.79 18.95 -7.99
C ALA A 11 -26.70 18.35 -6.57
N SER A 12 -25.99 17.23 -6.34
CA SER A 12 -25.82 16.71 -4.97
C SER A 12 -24.91 17.61 -4.13
N ILE A 13 -23.85 18.15 -4.75
CA ILE A 13 -22.93 19.11 -4.12
C ILE A 13 -23.71 20.37 -3.72
N VAL A 14 -24.42 20.98 -4.67
CA VAL A 14 -25.20 22.23 -4.45
C VAL A 14 -26.33 22.04 -3.43
N ARG A 15 -26.88 20.82 -3.29
CA ARG A 15 -27.94 20.48 -2.32
C ARG A 15 -27.43 20.13 -0.92
N GLY A 16 -26.20 20.51 -0.58
CA GLY A 16 -25.67 20.41 0.78
C GLY A 16 -24.54 19.41 0.97
N ARG A 17 -24.04 18.77 -0.10
CA ARG A 17 -22.83 17.92 -0.05
C ARG A 17 -21.58 18.69 -0.47
N TRP A 18 -21.42 19.91 0.04
CA TRP A 18 -20.27 20.76 -0.28
C TRP A 18 -18.91 20.13 0.04
N HIS A 19 -18.85 19.26 1.05
CA HIS A 19 -17.65 18.50 1.40
C HIS A 19 -17.21 17.48 0.32
N GLU A 20 -18.09 17.14 -0.64
CA GLU A 20 -17.76 16.26 -1.76
C GLU A 20 -17.19 17.03 -2.97
N ASP A 21 -17.19 18.37 -2.96
CA ASP A 21 -16.71 19.20 -4.08
C ASP A 21 -15.23 18.93 -4.40
N SER A 22 -14.41 18.80 -3.36
CA SER A 22 -13.00 18.42 -3.47
C SER A 22 -12.81 17.06 -4.16
N ALA A 23 -13.69 16.09 -3.89
CA ALA A 23 -13.66 14.78 -4.57
C ALA A 23 -14.00 14.92 -6.06
N GLN A 24 -15.01 15.74 -6.39
CA GLN A 24 -15.39 16.01 -7.77
C GLN A 24 -14.22 16.61 -8.56
N ILE A 25 -13.46 17.54 -7.97
CA ILE A 25 -12.27 18.11 -8.60
C ILE A 25 -11.23 17.03 -8.91
N VAL A 26 -11.00 16.09 -7.99
CA VAL A 26 -10.05 14.99 -8.20
C VAL A 26 -10.52 14.05 -9.32
N TYR A 27 -11.80 13.67 -9.34
CA TYR A 27 -12.36 12.85 -10.43
C TYR A 27 -12.22 13.54 -11.80
N LEU A 28 -12.49 14.84 -11.88
CA LEU A 28 -12.33 15.60 -13.12
C LEU A 28 -10.86 15.67 -13.57
N LYS A 29 -9.91 15.76 -12.64
CA LYS A 29 -8.47 15.69 -12.96
C LYS A 29 -8.08 14.32 -13.53
N GLN A 30 -8.61 13.23 -12.98
CA GLN A 30 -8.38 11.88 -13.52
C GLN A 30 -8.98 11.72 -14.93
N ILE A 31 -10.22 12.15 -15.13
CA ILE A 31 -10.87 12.15 -16.45
C ILE A 31 -10.00 12.91 -17.46
N LYS A 32 -9.53 14.11 -17.10
CA LYS A 32 -8.63 14.89 -17.96
C LYS A 32 -7.32 14.14 -18.27
N LYS A 33 -6.73 13.46 -17.29
CA LYS A 33 -5.51 12.65 -17.48
C LYS A 33 -5.73 11.53 -18.52
N ILE A 34 -6.85 10.81 -18.40
CA ILE A 34 -7.22 9.72 -19.32
C ILE A 34 -7.52 10.26 -20.72
N LEU A 35 -8.31 11.34 -20.83
CA LEU A 35 -8.65 11.95 -22.12
C LEU A 35 -7.41 12.47 -22.85
N ASN A 36 -6.42 13.00 -22.13
CA ASN A 36 -5.18 13.49 -22.72
C ASN A 36 -4.25 12.38 -23.20
N ASN A 37 -4.29 11.19 -22.58
CA ASN A 37 -3.43 10.05 -22.91
C ASN A 37 -4.20 8.72 -22.83
N PRO A 38 -5.15 8.48 -23.76
CA PRO A 38 -6.06 7.34 -23.69
C PRO A 38 -5.38 5.99 -23.99
N THR A 39 -4.16 5.98 -24.49
CA THR A 39 -3.43 4.74 -24.76
C THR A 39 -2.55 4.28 -23.61
N ASN A 40 -2.38 5.08 -22.55
CA ASN A 40 -1.49 4.71 -21.45
C ASN A 40 -2.23 3.84 -20.41
N PRO A 41 -1.90 2.54 -20.29
CA PRO A 41 -2.56 1.63 -19.36
C PRO A 41 -2.42 2.06 -17.89
N SER A 42 -1.36 2.79 -17.52
CA SER A 42 -1.13 3.28 -16.15
C SER A 42 -2.06 4.43 -15.74
N ASN A 43 -2.89 4.93 -16.66
CA ASN A 43 -3.90 5.95 -16.37
C ASN A 43 -5.24 5.35 -15.97
N TYR A 44 -5.39 4.03 -16.01
CA TYR A 44 -6.64 3.36 -15.75
C TYR A 44 -6.70 2.76 -14.34
N PRO A 45 -7.93 2.55 -13.81
CA PRO A 45 -8.18 1.81 -12.59
C PRO A 45 -7.30 0.57 -12.43
N THR A 46 -6.63 0.46 -11.28
CA THR A 46 -5.86 -0.74 -10.93
C THR A 46 -6.81 -1.92 -10.74
N ASP A 47 -6.58 -3.01 -11.48
CA ASP A 47 -7.22 -4.30 -11.21
C ASP A 47 -6.46 -5.01 -10.09
N PRO A 48 -7.07 -5.17 -8.90
CA PRO A 48 -6.40 -5.83 -7.77
C PRO A 48 -6.11 -7.31 -8.03
N ASN A 49 -6.73 -7.96 -9.03
CA ASN A 49 -6.42 -9.33 -9.42
C ASN A 49 -5.19 -9.43 -10.34
N ASN A 50 -4.73 -8.30 -10.89
CA ASN A 50 -3.56 -8.26 -11.77
C ASN A 50 -2.35 -7.74 -11.00
N LEU A 51 -1.71 -8.65 -10.26
CA LEU A 51 -0.49 -8.32 -9.51
C LEU A 51 0.64 -7.91 -10.48
N PRO A 52 1.47 -6.93 -10.11
CA PRO A 52 2.68 -6.61 -10.87
C PRO A 52 3.55 -7.86 -11.09
N GLU A 53 4.15 -7.99 -12.28
CA GLU A 53 4.93 -9.16 -12.70
C GLU A 53 6.05 -9.56 -11.70
N ASN A 54 6.58 -8.58 -10.95
CA ASN A 54 7.64 -8.76 -9.96
C ASN A 54 7.11 -8.87 -8.51
N THR A 55 5.90 -9.39 -8.33
CA THR A 55 5.29 -9.59 -7.00
C THR A 55 5.64 -10.97 -6.43
N LYS A 56 6.21 -11.01 -5.22
CA LYS A 56 6.52 -12.24 -4.47
C LYS A 56 5.65 -12.34 -3.23
N LEU A 57 4.60 -13.16 -3.31
CA LEU A 57 3.69 -13.41 -2.18
C LEU A 57 4.26 -14.39 -1.14
N TRP A 58 5.11 -15.31 -1.60
CA TRP A 58 5.74 -16.35 -0.78
C TRP A 58 7.25 -16.34 -1.03
N PRO A 59 7.98 -15.35 -0.49
CA PRO A 59 9.38 -15.17 -0.80
C PRO A 59 10.27 -16.22 -0.15
N THR A 60 11.36 -16.53 -0.83
CA THR A 60 12.52 -17.24 -0.29
C THR A 60 13.60 -16.23 0.13
N LEU A 61 14.63 -16.67 0.85
CA LEU A 61 15.78 -15.81 1.17
C LEU A 61 16.48 -15.26 -0.08
N ASN A 62 16.52 -16.05 -1.17
CA ASN A 62 17.06 -15.61 -2.45
C ASN A 62 16.20 -14.51 -3.10
N ASP A 63 14.88 -14.51 -2.85
CA ASP A 63 14.02 -13.42 -3.30
C ASP A 63 14.29 -12.14 -2.51
N LEU A 64 14.59 -12.23 -1.22
CA LEU A 64 14.97 -11.06 -0.40
C LEU A 64 16.32 -10.48 -0.83
N GLU A 65 17.29 -11.34 -1.18
CA GLU A 65 18.57 -10.91 -1.73
C GLU A 65 18.38 -10.18 -3.08
N LYS A 66 17.60 -10.77 -4.00
CA LYS A 66 17.26 -10.14 -5.29
C LYS A 66 16.54 -8.81 -5.11
N PHE A 67 15.57 -8.76 -4.19
CA PHE A 67 14.86 -7.53 -3.86
C PHE A 67 15.84 -6.46 -3.39
N THR A 68 16.75 -6.80 -2.46
CA THR A 68 17.78 -5.88 -1.97
C THR A 68 18.65 -5.32 -3.08
N ASN A 69 19.11 -6.17 -4.00
CA ASN A 69 19.93 -5.73 -5.13
C ASN A 69 19.16 -4.80 -6.08
N GLN A 70 17.85 -5.00 -6.21
CA GLN A 70 17.00 -4.14 -7.04
C GLN A 70 16.74 -2.77 -6.40
N LEU A 71 16.75 -2.67 -5.06
CA LEU A 71 16.49 -1.42 -4.33
C LEU A 71 17.44 -0.28 -4.66
N GLU A 72 18.63 -0.54 -5.20
CA GLU A 72 19.57 0.51 -5.64
C GLU A 72 18.97 1.44 -6.71
N ASN A 73 17.93 1.00 -7.42
CA ASN A 73 17.25 1.78 -8.45
C ASN A 73 16.03 2.56 -7.93
N PHE A 74 15.72 2.46 -6.64
CA PHE A 74 14.50 3.01 -6.05
C PHE A 74 14.84 3.88 -4.85
N ASP A 75 14.00 4.89 -4.60
CA ASP A 75 14.18 5.89 -3.54
C ASP A 75 13.10 5.79 -2.45
N LEU A 76 12.07 4.98 -2.68
CA LEU A 76 10.92 4.84 -1.79
C LEU A 76 10.54 3.38 -1.56
N LEU A 77 10.01 3.10 -0.36
CA LEU A 77 9.35 1.85 0.01
C LEU A 77 7.94 2.17 0.52
N SER A 78 6.91 1.66 -0.16
CA SER A 78 5.57 1.57 0.42
C SER A 78 5.52 0.37 1.35
N ILE A 79 5.03 0.57 2.57
CA ILE A 79 5.01 -0.43 3.64
C ILE A 79 3.63 -0.47 4.27
N ASP A 80 3.16 -1.68 4.52
CA ASP A 80 1.94 -1.99 5.23
C ASP A 80 2.18 -3.21 6.12
N ILE A 81 1.78 -3.15 7.39
CA ILE A 81 1.94 -4.28 8.31
C ILE A 81 0.62 -4.96 8.63
N GLU A 82 0.71 -6.25 8.88
CA GLU A 82 -0.35 -7.04 9.48
C GLU A 82 0.13 -7.57 10.83
N ASN A 83 -0.74 -7.52 11.83
CA ASN A 83 -0.46 -7.99 13.17
C ASN A 83 -1.67 -8.66 13.81
N ALA A 84 -1.40 -9.65 14.66
CA ALA A 84 -2.39 -10.30 15.51
C ALA A 84 -2.07 -9.97 16.98
N GLY A 85 -2.72 -8.93 17.52
CA GLY A 85 -2.35 -8.38 18.82
C GLY A 85 -0.90 -7.88 18.79
N PRO A 86 -0.02 -8.32 19.70
CA PRO A 86 1.37 -7.87 19.74
C PRO A 86 2.27 -8.59 18.74
N TYR A 87 1.74 -9.52 17.93
CA TYR A 87 2.57 -10.33 17.03
C TYR A 87 2.51 -9.77 15.62
N LEU A 88 3.64 -9.30 15.11
CA LEU A 88 3.82 -9.03 13.68
C LEU A 88 3.64 -10.34 12.88
N THR A 89 2.70 -10.35 11.93
CA THR A 89 2.39 -11.55 11.13
C THR A 89 2.92 -11.46 9.71
N LEU A 90 2.83 -10.28 9.08
CA LEU A 90 3.22 -10.07 7.69
C LEU A 90 3.55 -8.58 7.46
N ILE A 91 4.44 -8.32 6.51
CA ILE A 91 4.70 -6.96 6.02
C ILE A 91 4.64 -6.94 4.50
N GLY A 92 3.74 -6.14 3.93
CA GLY A 92 3.71 -5.80 2.52
C GLY A 92 4.73 -4.70 2.21
N ILE A 93 5.56 -4.90 1.18
CA ILE A 93 6.59 -3.94 0.78
C ILE A 93 6.60 -3.81 -0.74
N THR A 94 6.56 -2.57 -1.23
CA THR A 94 6.75 -2.26 -2.65
C THR A 94 7.79 -1.17 -2.81
N ALA A 95 8.78 -1.38 -3.68
CA ALA A 95 9.73 -0.34 -4.04
C ALA A 95 9.13 0.61 -5.09
N LEU A 96 9.43 1.90 -4.98
CA LEU A 96 8.97 2.93 -5.93
C LEU A 96 10.09 3.91 -6.25
N SER A 97 10.02 4.47 -7.46
CA SER A 97 10.88 5.58 -7.89
C SER A 97 10.00 6.82 -8.07
N ALA A 98 10.13 7.80 -7.18
CA ALA A 98 9.35 9.05 -7.29
C ALA A 98 9.71 9.82 -8.57
N GLU A 99 11.01 9.96 -8.84
CA GLU A 99 11.50 10.70 -10.00
C GLU A 99 11.04 10.07 -11.32
N ARG A 100 11.11 8.74 -11.41
CA ARG A 100 10.76 8.00 -12.64
C ARG A 100 9.27 7.66 -12.72
N ASN A 101 8.51 7.91 -11.65
CA ASN A 101 7.12 7.50 -11.48
C ASN A 101 6.92 6.01 -11.84
N GLU A 102 7.76 5.16 -11.26
CA GLU A 102 7.86 3.73 -11.59
C GLU A 102 7.57 2.86 -10.36
N LEU A 103 6.80 1.79 -10.57
CA LEU A 103 6.59 0.73 -9.60
C LEU A 103 7.70 -0.33 -9.74
N GLY A 104 8.36 -0.61 -8.63
CA GLY A 104 9.43 -1.60 -8.55
C GLY A 104 8.95 -2.99 -8.12
N PRO A 105 9.88 -3.85 -7.65
CA PRO A 105 9.53 -5.14 -7.09
C PRO A 105 8.61 -5.01 -5.87
N THR A 106 7.75 -6.01 -5.68
CA THR A 106 6.82 -6.10 -4.54
C THR A 106 6.98 -7.43 -3.82
N LEU A 107 6.89 -7.38 -2.49
CA LEU A 107 7.11 -8.48 -1.58
C LEU A 107 5.98 -8.51 -0.54
N SER A 108 5.47 -9.70 -0.25
CA SER A 108 4.82 -9.99 1.01
C SER A 108 5.82 -10.73 1.89
N LEU A 109 6.20 -10.17 3.03
CA LEU A 109 7.16 -10.75 3.97
C LEU A 109 6.44 -11.36 5.17
N PRO A 110 6.05 -12.66 5.11
CA PRO A 110 5.39 -13.32 6.22
C PRO A 110 6.37 -13.73 7.33
N TYR A 111 5.93 -13.55 8.57
CA TYR A 111 6.54 -14.09 9.78
C TYR A 111 5.73 -15.27 10.33
N ARG A 112 4.40 -15.13 10.28
CA ARG A 112 3.44 -16.13 10.76
C ARG A 112 2.41 -16.45 9.70
N MET A 113 2.03 -17.72 9.63
CA MET A 113 0.97 -18.26 8.80
C MET A 113 -0.31 -18.42 9.63
N ARG A 114 -1.38 -18.89 8.97
CA ARG A 114 -2.63 -19.27 9.63
C ARG A 114 -2.34 -20.23 10.80
N TYR A 115 -3.08 -20.07 11.89
CA TYR A 115 -2.91 -20.81 13.15
C TYR A 115 -1.57 -20.57 13.87
N GLY A 116 -0.82 -19.54 13.49
CA GLY A 116 0.37 -19.09 14.22
C GLY A 116 1.65 -19.87 13.88
N HIS A 117 1.61 -20.75 12.88
CA HIS A 117 2.81 -21.45 12.40
C HIS A 117 3.85 -20.45 11.86
N ASN A 118 5.13 -20.73 12.07
CA ASN A 118 6.20 -19.92 11.49
C ASN A 118 6.24 -20.12 9.98
N TYR A 119 6.42 -19.03 9.23
CA TYR A 119 6.66 -19.11 7.78
C TYR A 119 8.05 -19.67 7.47
N TRP A 120 9.06 -19.13 8.14
CA TRP A 120 10.45 -19.57 7.99
C TRP A 120 10.67 -20.91 8.70
N ALA A 121 11.25 -21.86 7.98
CA ALA A 121 11.40 -23.25 8.42
C ALA A 121 12.26 -23.39 9.69
N ASP A 122 13.22 -22.49 9.86
CA ASP A 122 14.19 -22.51 10.94
C ASP A 122 14.52 -21.08 11.42
N TRP A 123 15.17 -21.01 12.59
CA TRP A 123 15.52 -19.76 13.24
C TRP A 123 16.55 -18.92 12.44
N GLU A 124 17.48 -19.56 11.72
CA GLU A 124 18.48 -18.85 10.93
C GLU A 124 17.83 -18.15 9.73
N SER A 125 16.92 -18.84 9.05
CA SER A 125 16.13 -18.26 7.96
C SER A 125 15.24 -17.10 8.45
N HIS A 126 14.60 -17.27 9.62
CA HIS A 126 13.83 -16.21 10.26
C HIS A 126 14.68 -14.97 10.57
N LEU A 127 15.87 -15.19 11.14
CA LEU A 127 16.79 -14.11 11.49
C LEU A 127 17.29 -13.37 10.25
N LYS A 128 17.66 -14.10 9.19
CA LYS A 128 18.10 -13.51 7.91
C LYS A 128 17.01 -12.65 7.27
N ALA A 129 15.77 -13.13 7.25
CA ALA A 129 14.64 -12.35 6.74
C ALA A 129 14.42 -11.06 7.54
N THR A 130 14.55 -11.15 8.86
CA THR A 130 14.47 -9.99 9.77
C THR A 130 15.61 -9.00 9.55
N GLU A 131 16.83 -9.49 9.31
CA GLU A 131 17.99 -8.65 9.02
C GLU A 131 17.80 -7.87 7.71
N TYR A 132 17.28 -8.50 6.65
CA TYR A 132 16.94 -7.80 5.41
C TYR A 132 15.95 -6.66 5.66
N LEU A 133 14.84 -6.95 6.33
CA LEU A 133 13.84 -5.95 6.65
C LEU A 133 14.42 -4.80 7.48
N TYR A 134 15.18 -5.12 8.53
CA TYR A 134 15.83 -4.11 9.37
C TYR A 134 16.73 -3.19 8.55
N ARG A 135 17.54 -3.76 7.64
CA ARG A 135 18.42 -2.99 6.73
C ARG A 135 17.62 -2.07 5.80
N TRP A 136 16.48 -2.51 5.30
CA TRP A 136 15.63 -1.68 4.44
C TRP A 136 14.96 -0.54 5.22
N LEU A 137 14.40 -0.84 6.40
CA LEU A 137 13.71 0.14 7.24
C LEU A 137 14.65 1.22 7.76
N ILE A 138 15.85 0.84 8.23
CA ILE A 138 16.80 1.81 8.82
C ILE A 138 17.51 2.66 7.76
N ASN A 139 17.50 2.24 6.49
CA ASN A 139 18.21 2.95 5.43
C ASN A 139 17.66 4.38 5.24
N PRO A 140 18.45 5.43 5.52
CA PRO A 140 17.97 6.81 5.44
C PRO A 140 17.80 7.31 4.00
N LYS A 141 18.36 6.60 3.01
CA LYS A 141 18.22 6.95 1.59
C LYS A 141 16.91 6.46 0.98
N LEU A 142 16.23 5.52 1.63
CA LEU A 142 14.94 5.02 1.21
C LEU A 142 13.87 5.72 2.04
N GLY A 143 13.05 6.57 1.44
CA GLY A 143 11.87 7.10 2.11
C GLY A 143 10.84 5.99 2.33
N LYS A 144 10.07 6.07 3.41
CA LYS A 144 9.02 5.10 3.75
C LYS A 144 7.66 5.74 3.56
N ILE A 145 6.79 5.07 2.81
CA ILE A 145 5.41 5.49 2.58
C ILE A 145 4.50 4.54 3.34
N PHE A 146 3.61 5.10 4.14
CA PHE A 146 2.57 4.37 4.84
C PHE A 146 1.19 5.00 4.57
N HIS A 147 0.15 4.34 5.05
CA HIS A 147 -1.16 4.92 5.23
C HIS A 147 -1.57 4.78 6.70
N ASN A 148 -1.62 5.90 7.44
CA ASN A 148 -1.78 5.90 8.89
C ASN A 148 -0.60 5.26 9.67
N GLY A 149 0.55 5.06 9.02
CA GLY A 149 1.67 4.34 9.64
C GLY A 149 2.40 5.09 10.73
N VAL A 150 2.37 6.42 10.75
CA VAL A 150 3.04 7.19 11.84
C VAL A 150 2.42 6.87 13.20
N THR A 151 1.12 6.56 13.24
CA THR A 151 0.41 6.29 14.50
C THR A 151 0.15 4.81 14.76
N HIS A 152 0.37 3.95 13.77
CA HIS A 152 0.06 2.53 13.83
C HIS A 152 1.30 1.66 13.56
N ASP A 153 1.73 1.62 12.29
CA ASP A 153 2.77 0.72 11.81
C ASP A 153 4.14 0.97 12.46
N VAL A 154 4.57 2.25 12.51
CA VAL A 154 5.88 2.63 13.06
C VAL A 154 6.00 2.25 14.54
N PRO A 155 5.05 2.59 15.43
CA PRO A 155 5.08 2.12 16.82
C PRO A 155 5.17 0.59 16.95
N ILE A 156 4.41 -0.16 16.16
CA ILE A 156 4.43 -1.63 16.22
C ILE A 156 5.79 -2.16 15.75
N LEU A 157 6.37 -1.60 14.69
CA LEU A 157 7.71 -1.96 14.22
C LEU A 157 8.78 -1.65 15.30
N GLU A 158 8.68 -0.50 15.96
CA GLU A 158 9.60 -0.12 17.05
C GLU A 158 9.47 -1.02 18.28
N GLU A 159 8.25 -1.44 18.65
CA GLU A 159 8.01 -2.44 19.69
C GLU A 159 8.67 -3.79 19.38
N HIS A 160 8.84 -4.11 18.09
CA HIS A 160 9.55 -5.30 17.61
C HIS A 160 11.06 -5.08 17.42
N GLY A 161 11.58 -3.91 17.80
CA GLY A 161 13.01 -3.59 17.75
C GLY A 161 13.51 -3.10 16.38
N PHE A 162 12.62 -2.80 15.44
CA PHE A 162 13.01 -2.14 14.20
C PHE A 162 13.20 -0.64 14.41
N ILE A 163 14.00 -0.02 13.54
CA ILE A 163 14.15 1.43 13.47
C ILE A 163 13.75 1.87 12.06
N VAL A 164 12.76 2.75 11.97
CA VAL A 164 12.32 3.33 10.70
C VAL A 164 13.09 4.63 10.47
N GLY A 165 14.15 4.56 9.66
CA GLY A 165 14.99 5.73 9.34
C GLY A 165 14.44 6.57 8.17
N GLY A 166 15.19 7.56 7.70
CA GLY A 166 14.85 8.29 6.47
C GLY A 166 13.58 9.14 6.57
N GLU A 167 13.10 9.60 5.41
CA GLU A 167 11.86 10.37 5.33
C GLU A 167 10.64 9.45 5.46
N ILE A 168 9.63 9.87 6.23
CA ILE A 168 8.38 9.14 6.41
C ILE A 168 7.24 9.95 5.80
N TRP A 169 6.54 9.34 4.86
CA TRP A 169 5.38 9.86 4.17
C TRP A 169 4.14 9.10 4.66
N ASP A 170 3.16 9.82 5.20
CA ASP A 170 1.89 9.24 5.60
C ASP A 170 0.76 9.76 4.71
N THR A 171 0.27 8.89 3.82
CA THR A 171 -0.74 9.27 2.83
C THR A 171 -2.08 9.65 3.46
N MET A 172 -2.41 9.16 4.67
CA MET A 172 -3.60 9.60 5.40
C MET A 172 -3.45 11.03 5.91
N VAL A 173 -2.27 11.38 6.42
CA VAL A 173 -1.94 12.75 6.87
C VAL A 173 -1.89 13.71 5.69
N MET A 174 -1.28 13.31 4.57
CA MET A 174 -1.27 14.09 3.32
C MET A 174 -2.70 14.36 2.84
N GLN A 175 -3.58 13.35 2.88
CA GLN A 175 -4.98 13.51 2.55
C GLN A 175 -5.68 14.50 3.48
N HIS A 176 -5.42 14.39 4.79
CA HIS A 176 -5.98 15.33 5.76
C HIS A 176 -5.54 16.78 5.52
N TYR A 177 -4.29 16.98 5.10
CA TYR A 177 -3.77 18.30 4.82
C TYR A 177 -4.34 18.89 3.52
N MET A 178 -4.47 18.07 2.47
CA MET A 178 -5.02 18.54 1.19
C MET A 178 -6.52 18.81 1.26
N TYR A 179 -7.28 17.90 1.87
CA TYR A 179 -8.74 17.93 1.91
C TYR A 179 -9.26 17.44 3.26
N PRO A 180 -9.21 18.28 4.31
CA PRO A 180 -9.52 17.87 5.68
C PRO A 180 -10.94 17.35 5.88
N GLU A 181 -11.90 17.85 5.08
CA GLU A 181 -13.31 17.46 5.05
C GLU A 181 -13.57 16.09 4.39
N MET A 182 -12.63 15.62 3.57
CA MET A 182 -12.79 14.35 2.87
C MET A 182 -12.50 13.15 3.78
N ARG A 183 -13.05 12.00 3.38
CA ARG A 183 -12.68 10.70 3.97
C ARG A 183 -11.20 10.44 3.72
N LYS A 184 -10.58 9.71 4.65
CA LYS A 184 -9.13 9.50 4.67
C LYS A 184 -8.71 8.05 4.65
N GLY A 185 -9.66 7.12 4.77
CA GLY A 185 -9.35 5.69 4.77
C GLY A 185 -8.74 5.26 3.44
N LEU A 186 -7.78 4.33 3.51
CA LEU A 186 -6.98 3.85 2.39
C LEU A 186 -7.83 3.50 1.18
N GLN A 187 -8.92 2.77 1.41
CA GLN A 187 -9.86 2.36 0.36
C GLN A 187 -10.49 3.53 -0.37
N TYR A 188 -10.93 4.55 0.36
CA TYR A 188 -11.47 5.75 -0.24
C TYR A 188 -10.40 6.48 -1.05
N CYS A 189 -9.19 6.66 -0.50
CA CYS A 189 -8.08 7.31 -1.18
C CYS A 189 -7.64 6.55 -2.43
N ALA A 190 -7.55 5.22 -2.37
CA ALA A 190 -7.19 4.39 -3.51
C ALA A 190 -8.22 4.53 -4.63
N THR A 191 -9.52 4.37 -4.35
CA THR A 191 -10.55 4.60 -5.38
C THR A 191 -10.51 6.03 -5.92
N LEU A 192 -10.33 7.03 -5.06
CA LEU A 192 -10.30 8.43 -5.47
C LEU A 192 -9.08 8.78 -6.34
N TYR A 193 -7.89 8.29 -6.00
CA TYR A 193 -6.64 8.70 -6.65
C TYR A 193 -6.13 7.75 -7.72
N THR A 194 -6.42 6.45 -7.61
CA THR A 194 -5.96 5.43 -8.57
C THR A 194 -7.10 4.81 -9.35
N GLY A 195 -8.36 5.05 -8.95
CA GLY A 195 -9.51 4.38 -9.54
C GLY A 195 -9.64 2.92 -9.12
N ALA A 196 -8.84 2.44 -8.16
CA ALA A 196 -8.88 1.05 -7.71
C ALA A 196 -10.29 0.64 -7.27
N ALA A 197 -10.69 -0.56 -7.67
CA ALA A 197 -11.93 -1.19 -7.22
C ALA A 197 -11.89 -1.46 -5.71
N HIS A 198 -13.06 -1.58 -5.09
CA HIS A 198 -13.17 -1.91 -3.67
C HIS A 198 -12.69 -3.35 -3.44
N TRP A 199 -11.42 -3.53 -3.06
CA TRP A 199 -10.82 -4.87 -2.97
C TRP A 199 -11.33 -5.71 -1.80
N LYS A 200 -11.87 -5.06 -0.76
CA LYS A 200 -12.49 -5.78 0.36
C LYS A 200 -13.76 -6.53 -0.05
N ASP A 201 -14.49 -6.04 -1.05
CA ASP A 201 -15.67 -6.72 -1.58
C ASP A 201 -15.29 -7.86 -2.54
N LEU A 202 -14.00 -8.04 -2.83
CA LEU A 202 -13.49 -9.14 -3.65
C LEU A 202 -13.17 -10.38 -2.81
N LEU A 203 -13.12 -10.24 -1.48
CA LEU A 203 -13.02 -11.37 -0.57
C LEU A 203 -14.42 -11.97 -0.46
N ASP A 204 -14.57 -13.26 -0.78
CA ASP A 204 -15.82 -13.98 -0.51
C ASP A 204 -16.07 -13.98 1.00
N ASP A 205 -17.29 -13.62 1.43
CA ASP A 205 -17.75 -13.52 2.85
C ASP A 205 -17.39 -14.73 3.75
N LYS A 206 -16.99 -15.86 3.17
CA LYS A 206 -16.58 -17.07 3.89
C LYS A 206 -15.29 -16.88 4.69
N ASP A 207 -14.39 -15.98 4.28
CA ASP A 207 -13.09 -15.81 4.95
C ASP A 207 -13.17 -14.90 6.18
N GLU A 208 -14.18 -14.02 6.31
CA GLU A 208 -14.35 -13.16 7.50
C GLU A 208 -15.05 -13.90 8.67
N THR A 209 -15.89 -14.89 8.38
CA THR A 209 -16.66 -15.61 9.41
C THR A 209 -15.88 -16.65 10.22
N GLU A 210 -14.67 -17.04 9.81
CA GLU A 210 -13.85 -18.03 10.54
C GLU A 210 -12.90 -17.42 11.58
N GLY A 211 -12.90 -16.09 11.77
CA GLY A 211 -12.04 -15.37 12.72
C GLY A 211 -12.67 -15.02 14.08
N LYS A 212 -13.89 -15.49 14.36
CA LYS A 212 -14.57 -15.30 15.65
C LYS A 212 -15.05 -16.64 16.20
N GLY A 213 -14.13 -17.41 16.78
CA GLY A 213 -14.40 -18.65 17.52
C GLY A 213 -13.39 -18.83 18.63
#